data_AF-A0A9P9D300-F1
#
_entry.id   AF-A0A9P9D300-F1
#
_cell.length_a   1.000
_cell.length_b   1.000
_cell.length_c   1.000
_cell.angle_alpha   90.00
_cell.angle_beta   90.00
_cell.angle_gamma   90.00
#
_symmetry.space_group_name_H-M   'P 1'
#
loop_
_entity.id
_entity.type
_entity.pdbx_description
1 polymer ?
#
loop_
_entity_poly.entity_id
_entity_poly.type
_entity_poly.pdbx_seq_one_letter_code
_entity_poly.pdbx_strand_id
1 'polypeptide(L)'
;MPQELWDNVASSLSSFSAKSAAGAALPIMFTEKLNIHECVWRTIFKDETWLRLAIEEYKTNPVLLGADLSRIPDKLKKNENMNCYIVLLADDWSGDLFFHGAGEKFETFRNSLQEHTYNRDPYGNCSEVTVHEISFGSGITLNITQVVTGCECIEMPDLQVLFEKENVQTAYCPWIGPERDSITTVKGCDIVGKEGVVENLGNINPICSVSLSYLKQQSVQQIFCQVGLPNLSPIYKDGEEYPKGKVQGWRTYL
;
A
#
# COMPACT_ATOMS: atom_id res chain seq x y z
N MET A 1 31.62 4.43 13.51
CA MET A 1 31.03 3.09 13.29
C MET A 1 31.02 2.84 11.79
N PRO A 2 31.33 1.61 11.32
CA PRO A 2 31.11 1.20 9.94
C PRO A 2 29.66 1.42 9.49
N GLN A 3 29.44 1.75 8.22
CA GLN A 3 28.09 1.99 7.66
C GLN A 3 27.15 0.81 7.91
N GLU A 4 27.64 -0.42 7.74
CA GLU A 4 26.87 -1.65 7.97
C GLU A 4 26.32 -1.78 9.40
N LEU A 5 27.02 -1.24 10.40
CA LEU A 5 26.55 -1.23 11.78
C LEU A 5 25.51 -0.14 12.03
N TRP A 6 25.61 1.00 11.33
CA TRP A 6 24.56 2.02 11.34
C TRP A 6 23.29 1.56 10.64
N ASP A 7 23.42 0.83 9.53
CA ASP A 7 22.29 0.25 8.80
C ASP A 7 21.53 -0.77 9.68
N ASN A 8 22.26 -1.55 10.51
CA ASN A 8 21.67 -2.47 11.48
C ASN A 8 20.93 -1.74 12.63
N VAL A 9 21.48 -0.64 13.15
CA VAL A 9 20.79 0.15 14.18
C VAL A 9 19.57 0.86 13.60
N ALA A 10 19.71 1.50 12.43
CA ALA A 10 18.61 2.17 11.73
C ALA A 10 17.49 1.19 11.36
N SER A 11 17.82 -0.02 10.92
CA SER A 11 16.84 -1.08 10.63
C SER A 11 16.11 -1.64 11.85
N SER A 12 16.47 -1.23 13.07
CA SER A 12 15.73 -1.55 14.30
C SER A 12 14.83 -0.40 14.79
N LEU A 13 14.97 0.80 14.20
CA LEU A 13 14.17 1.96 14.56
C LEU A 13 12.83 1.95 13.84
N SER A 14 11.78 2.39 14.52
CA SER A 14 10.47 2.63 13.92
C SER A 14 10.51 3.90 13.05
N SER A 15 9.60 4.02 12.08
CA SER A 15 9.63 5.18 11.18
C SER A 15 9.33 6.50 11.89
N PHE A 16 8.69 6.51 13.07
CA PHE A 16 8.51 7.75 13.84
C PHE A 16 9.70 8.04 14.77
N SER A 17 10.60 7.06 14.98
CA SER A 17 11.79 7.20 15.84
C SER A 17 13.06 7.53 15.06
N ALA A 18 13.06 7.33 13.74
CA ALA A 18 14.21 7.55 12.86
C ALA A 18 14.74 8.99 12.93
N LYS A 19 13.86 9.99 13.06
CA LYS A 19 14.23 11.41 13.19
C LYS A 19 15.12 11.71 14.39
N SER A 20 14.82 11.10 15.53
CA SER A 20 15.55 11.34 16.79
C SER A 20 16.95 10.73 16.75
N ALA A 21 17.15 9.66 15.97
CA ALA A 21 18.46 9.01 15.79
C ALA A 21 19.29 9.63 14.64
N ALA A 22 18.63 10.11 13.58
CA ALA A 22 19.29 10.67 12.40
C ALA A 22 20.08 11.96 12.67
N GLY A 23 19.70 12.72 13.71
CA GLY A 23 20.42 13.94 14.12
C GLY A 23 21.84 13.72 14.66
N ALA A 24 22.25 12.47 14.94
CA ALA A 24 23.51 12.18 15.63
C ALA A 24 24.63 11.58 14.76
N ALA A 25 24.34 10.90 13.62
CA ALA A 25 25.41 10.17 12.91
C ALA A 25 25.14 9.69 11.45
N LEU A 26 24.00 9.98 10.83
CA LEU A 26 23.65 9.39 9.52
C LEU A 26 24.04 10.29 8.32
N PRO A 27 24.41 9.70 7.16
CA PRO A 27 24.66 10.45 5.92
C PRO A 27 23.43 11.24 5.44
N ILE A 28 23.63 12.41 4.85
CA ILE A 28 22.56 13.36 4.44
C ILE A 28 21.50 12.70 3.53
N MET A 29 21.91 11.92 2.52
CA MET A 29 20.96 11.24 1.62
C MET A 29 20.10 10.18 2.34
N PHE A 30 20.67 9.53 3.35
CA PHE A 30 19.96 8.56 4.18
C PHE A 30 18.90 9.27 5.03
N THR A 31 19.25 10.45 5.56
CA THR A 31 18.34 11.33 6.30
C THR A 31 17.18 11.84 5.45
N GLU A 32 17.40 12.24 4.19
CA GLU A 32 16.32 12.72 3.31
C GLU A 32 15.31 11.62 2.99
N LYS A 33 15.81 10.43 2.64
CA LYS A 33 15.02 9.23 2.36
C LYS A 33 14.17 8.79 3.56
N LEU A 34 14.79 8.72 4.74
CA LEU A 34 14.11 8.49 6.02
C LEU A 34 13.04 9.55 6.31
N ASN A 35 13.34 10.83 6.05
CA ASN A 35 12.40 11.92 6.27
C ASN A 35 11.17 11.80 5.37
N ILE A 36 11.33 11.39 4.10
CA ILE A 36 10.21 11.17 3.18
C ILE A 36 9.36 10.01 3.68
N HIS A 37 9.98 8.87 4.01
CA HIS A 37 9.30 7.68 4.53
C HIS A 37 8.46 8.01 5.77
N GLU A 38 9.08 8.61 6.78
CA GLU A 38 8.41 9.04 8.01
C GLU A 38 7.28 10.03 7.71
N CYS A 39 7.53 11.01 6.82
CA CYS A 39 6.53 12.01 6.46
C CYS A 39 5.27 11.37 5.85
N VAL A 40 5.43 10.38 4.97
CA VAL A 40 4.29 9.67 4.36
C VAL A 40 3.43 9.01 5.45
N TRP A 41 4.05 8.23 6.34
CA TRP A 41 3.32 7.55 7.41
C TRP A 41 2.68 8.53 8.40
N ARG A 42 3.39 9.58 8.82
CA ARG A 42 2.86 10.60 9.75
C ARG A 42 1.74 11.45 9.15
N THR A 43 1.63 11.52 7.83
CA THR A 43 0.51 12.22 7.17
C THR A 43 -0.80 11.46 7.31
N ILE A 44 -0.73 10.14 7.55
CA ILE A 44 -1.89 9.25 7.67
C ILE A 44 -2.15 8.89 9.14
N PHE A 45 -1.09 8.54 9.87
CA PHE A 45 -1.13 8.09 11.26
C PHE A 45 -0.62 9.18 12.20
N LYS A 46 -1.32 9.42 13.31
CA LYS A 46 -0.86 10.34 14.36
C LYS A 46 0.04 9.67 15.40
N ASP A 47 -0.04 8.35 15.51
CA ASP A 47 0.81 7.53 16.38
C ASP A 47 1.03 6.12 15.77
N GLU A 48 1.90 5.34 16.41
CA GLU A 48 2.28 4.00 15.94
C GLU A 48 1.42 2.87 16.52
N THR A 49 0.34 3.17 17.27
CA THR A 49 -0.35 2.18 18.11
C THR A 49 -0.86 1.00 17.29
N TRP A 50 -1.58 1.27 16.20
CA TRP A 50 -2.11 0.23 15.33
C TRP A 50 -1.01 -0.46 14.51
N LEU A 51 0.00 0.29 14.05
CA LEU A 51 1.12 -0.24 13.27
C LEU A 51 1.96 -1.24 14.08
N ARG A 52 2.18 -0.97 15.37
CA ARG A 52 2.84 -1.90 16.29
C ARG A 52 1.99 -3.14 16.54
N LEU A 53 0.69 -2.95 16.76
CA LEU A 53 -0.26 -4.06 16.92
C LEU A 53 -0.20 -5.00 15.71
N ALA A 54 -0.23 -4.47 14.47
CA ALA A 54 -0.13 -5.27 13.24
C ALA A 54 1.13 -6.16 13.20
N ILE A 55 2.30 -5.61 13.53
CA ILE A 55 3.55 -6.37 13.51
C ILE A 55 3.69 -7.30 14.70
N GLU A 56 3.42 -6.82 15.91
CA GLU A 56 3.76 -7.51 17.14
C GLU A 56 2.78 -8.66 17.40
N GLU A 57 1.50 -8.46 17.15
CA GLU A 57 0.46 -9.47 17.37
C GLU A 57 0.20 -10.32 16.13
N TYR A 58 0.04 -9.71 14.95
CA TYR A 58 -0.42 -10.40 13.73
C TYR A 58 0.71 -10.78 12.79
N LYS A 59 1.94 -10.34 13.08
CA LYS A 59 3.12 -10.60 12.25
C LYS A 59 2.96 -10.09 10.81
N THR A 60 2.10 -9.10 10.61
CA THR A 60 1.92 -8.45 9.32
C THR A 60 2.70 -7.15 9.26
N ASN A 61 3.09 -6.75 8.05
CA ASN A 61 3.83 -5.51 7.84
C ASN A 61 3.04 -4.61 6.90
N PRO A 62 2.31 -3.62 7.43
CA PRO A 62 1.51 -2.73 6.61
C PRO A 62 2.32 -2.00 5.54
N VAL A 63 1.70 -1.79 4.38
CA VAL A 63 2.29 -1.15 3.21
C VAL A 63 1.33 -0.11 2.66
N LEU A 64 1.83 1.10 2.39
CA LEU A 64 1.10 2.11 1.63
C LEU A 64 1.46 1.97 0.16
N LEU A 65 0.47 1.95 -0.73
CA LEU A 65 0.65 1.89 -2.19
C LEU A 65 -0.01 3.09 -2.85
N GLY A 66 0.70 3.77 -3.75
CA GLY A 66 0.15 4.88 -4.54
C GLY A 66 1.19 5.54 -5.44
N ALA A 67 0.73 6.23 -6.49
CA ALA A 67 1.62 6.87 -7.48
C ALA A 67 2.44 8.03 -6.90
N ASP A 68 1.86 8.81 -5.98
CA ASP A 68 2.40 10.10 -5.54
C ASP A 68 3.12 10.04 -4.16
N LEU A 69 3.41 8.85 -3.62
CA LEU A 69 3.93 8.71 -2.24
C LEU A 69 5.18 9.57 -2.00
N SER A 70 6.13 9.60 -2.95
CA SER A 70 7.39 10.35 -2.81
C SER A 70 7.21 11.87 -2.90
N ARG A 71 6.07 12.32 -3.44
CA ARG A 71 5.75 13.75 -3.65
C ARG A 71 4.97 14.36 -2.49
N ILE A 72 4.45 13.53 -1.57
CA ILE A 72 3.69 13.94 -0.38
C ILE A 72 4.43 15.04 0.40
N PRO A 73 5.72 14.90 0.78
CA PRO A 73 6.39 15.91 1.59
C PRO A 73 6.47 17.28 0.90
N ASP A 74 6.66 17.30 -0.42
CA ASP A 74 6.79 18.54 -1.18
C ASP A 74 5.44 19.22 -1.42
N LYS A 75 4.38 18.43 -1.68
CA LYS A 75 3.01 18.94 -1.77
C LYS A 75 2.57 19.61 -0.46
N LEU A 76 2.92 19.02 0.70
CA LEU A 76 2.66 19.62 2.02
C LEU A 76 3.38 20.95 2.21
N LYS A 77 4.67 21.02 1.90
CA LYS A 77 5.46 22.26 2.06
C LYS A 77 4.90 23.42 1.22
N LYS A 78 4.37 23.11 0.05
CA LYS A 78 3.84 24.11 -0.90
C LYS A 78 2.37 24.43 -0.69
N ASN A 79 1.69 23.80 0.27
CA ASN A 79 0.23 23.86 0.44
C ASN A 79 -0.53 23.58 -0.87
N GLU A 80 0.00 22.68 -1.69
CA GLU A 80 -0.65 22.26 -2.92
C GLU A 80 -1.79 21.29 -2.60
N ASN A 81 -2.84 21.30 -3.43
CA ASN A 81 -3.90 20.32 -3.27
C ASN A 81 -3.33 18.91 -3.49
N MET A 82 -3.39 18.09 -2.45
CA MET A 82 -2.63 16.87 -2.37
C MET A 82 -3.19 15.77 -3.28
N ASN A 83 -4.52 15.78 -3.51
CA ASN A 83 -5.30 14.88 -4.38
C ASN A 83 -4.58 13.53 -4.60
N CYS A 84 -4.29 12.83 -3.51
CA CYS A 84 -3.47 11.63 -3.52
C CYS A 84 -4.37 10.44 -3.14
N TYR A 85 -4.41 9.43 -4.00
CA TYR A 85 -5.09 8.19 -3.70
C TYR A 85 -4.07 7.14 -3.27
N ILE A 86 -4.27 6.58 -2.08
CA ILE A 86 -3.35 5.61 -1.46
C ILE A 86 -4.18 4.40 -1.04
N VAL A 87 -3.59 3.21 -1.16
CA VAL A 87 -4.16 1.97 -0.60
C VAL A 87 -3.30 1.54 0.58
N LEU A 88 -3.94 1.26 1.72
CA LEU A 88 -3.30 0.60 2.86
C LEU A 88 -3.49 -0.90 2.73
N LEU A 89 -2.38 -1.60 2.51
CA LEU A 89 -2.31 -3.04 2.48
C LEU A 89 -1.81 -3.52 3.84
N ALA A 90 -2.48 -4.51 4.41
CA ALA A 90 -2.10 -5.09 5.69
C ALA A 90 -1.70 -6.57 5.59
N ASP A 91 -1.88 -7.20 4.43
CA ASP A 91 -1.46 -8.58 4.15
C ASP A 91 -1.98 -9.59 5.20
N ASP A 92 -3.18 -9.32 5.70
CA ASP A 92 -3.83 -10.09 6.76
C ASP A 92 -4.92 -10.99 6.15
N TRP A 93 -4.48 -12.10 5.55
CA TRP A 93 -5.37 -12.98 4.79
C TRP A 93 -6.30 -13.82 5.67
N SER A 94 -5.94 -14.05 6.94
CA SER A 94 -6.89 -14.59 7.92
C SER A 94 -7.98 -13.57 8.28
N GLY A 95 -7.75 -12.31 7.91
CA GLY A 95 -8.57 -11.19 8.28
C GLY A 95 -8.55 -10.96 9.78
N ASP A 96 -7.56 -11.42 10.56
CA ASP A 96 -7.56 -11.32 12.02
C ASP A 96 -7.41 -9.88 12.55
N LEU A 97 -6.77 -9.00 11.79
CA LEU A 97 -6.82 -7.54 12.01
C LEU A 97 -8.25 -7.02 11.88
N PHE A 98 -9.09 -7.67 11.07
CA PHE A 98 -10.49 -7.33 10.88
C PHE A 98 -11.51 -8.22 11.61
N PHE A 99 -11.30 -9.50 11.88
CA PHE A 99 -12.29 -10.46 12.40
C PHE A 99 -12.52 -10.29 13.90
N HIS A 100 -11.95 -9.23 14.47
CA HIS A 100 -12.41 -8.60 15.72
C HIS A 100 -13.09 -7.24 15.45
N GLY A 101 -13.63 -7.08 14.24
CA GLY A 101 -14.20 -5.88 13.63
C GLY A 101 -15.65 -5.62 13.99
N ALA A 102 -16.05 -6.04 15.17
CA ALA A 102 -17.23 -5.53 15.86
C ALA A 102 -16.88 -5.00 17.28
N GLY A 103 -15.63 -4.55 17.48
CA GLY A 103 -15.13 -4.09 18.79
C GLY A 103 -13.91 -3.17 18.72
N GLU A 104 -13.19 -3.08 19.85
CA GLU A 104 -12.13 -2.11 20.17
C GLU A 104 -10.98 -2.00 19.14
N LYS A 105 -10.73 -3.01 18.30
CA LYS A 105 -9.57 -3.01 17.38
C LYS A 105 -9.74 -2.13 16.14
N PHE A 106 -10.94 -2.08 15.55
CA PHE A 106 -11.23 -1.09 14.50
C PHE A 106 -11.21 0.33 15.07
N GLU A 107 -11.65 0.50 16.33
CA GLU A 107 -11.46 1.76 17.04
C GLU A 107 -9.97 2.07 17.23
N THR A 108 -9.13 1.10 17.60
CA THR A 108 -7.67 1.31 17.68
C THR A 108 -7.10 1.78 16.35
N PHE A 109 -7.51 1.18 15.23
CA PHE A 109 -7.12 1.65 13.90
C PHE A 109 -7.55 3.11 13.69
N ARG A 110 -8.85 3.41 13.78
CA ARG A 110 -9.38 4.77 13.56
C ARG A 110 -8.75 5.79 14.51
N ASN A 111 -8.54 5.41 15.77
CA ASN A 111 -7.94 6.25 16.78
C ASN A 111 -6.44 6.47 16.55
N SER A 112 -5.75 5.63 15.78
CA SER A 112 -4.34 5.85 15.41
C SER A 112 -4.16 6.78 14.20
N LEU A 113 -5.24 7.05 13.45
CA LEU A 113 -5.22 7.93 12.29
C LEU A 113 -5.23 9.42 12.68
N GLN A 114 -4.74 10.25 11.76
CA GLN A 114 -4.96 11.69 11.76
C GLN A 114 -6.48 12.01 11.71
N GLU A 115 -6.84 13.28 11.91
CA GLU A 115 -8.24 13.71 11.77
C GLU A 115 -8.76 13.38 10.36
N HIS A 116 -9.89 12.67 10.32
CA HIS A 116 -10.36 12.04 9.10
C HIS A 116 -11.88 11.90 9.05
N THR A 117 -12.38 11.65 7.85
CA THR A 117 -13.76 11.26 7.58
C THR A 117 -13.76 9.86 6.98
N TYR A 118 -14.51 8.94 7.59
CA TYR A 118 -14.68 7.59 7.05
C TYR A 118 -15.86 7.56 6.09
N ASN A 119 -15.61 7.16 4.84
CA ASN A 119 -16.57 7.07 3.77
C ASN A 119 -16.78 5.60 3.41
N ARG A 120 -17.93 5.05 3.83
CA ARG A 120 -18.36 3.72 3.43
C ARG A 120 -19.24 3.87 2.19
N ASP A 121 -18.84 3.22 1.10
CA ASP A 121 -19.56 3.22 -0.18
C ASP A 121 -19.91 4.64 -0.69
N PRO A 122 -18.90 5.42 -1.15
CA PRO A 122 -19.17 6.72 -1.79
C PRO A 122 -19.91 6.61 -3.14
N TYR A 123 -20.10 5.40 -3.69
CA TYR A 123 -20.70 5.16 -5.02
C TYR A 123 -22.14 4.62 -4.95
N GLY A 124 -22.61 4.23 -3.77
CA GLY A 124 -23.98 4.33 -3.29
C GLY A 124 -25.06 3.49 -3.94
N ASN A 125 -24.77 2.54 -4.85
CA ASN A 125 -25.83 1.82 -5.58
C ASN A 125 -25.57 0.35 -5.97
N CYS A 126 -24.52 -0.32 -5.49
CA CYS A 126 -24.28 -1.74 -5.82
C CYS A 126 -24.23 -2.61 -4.56
N SER A 127 -25.24 -3.47 -4.35
CA SER A 127 -25.49 -4.15 -3.07
C SER A 127 -24.55 -5.29 -2.70
N GLU A 128 -23.43 -5.49 -3.39
CA GLU A 128 -22.53 -6.64 -3.14
C GLU A 128 -21.08 -6.25 -2.87
N VAL A 129 -20.65 -5.01 -3.18
CA VAL A 129 -19.24 -4.61 -3.07
C VAL A 129 -19.16 -3.31 -2.27
N THR A 130 -18.53 -3.36 -1.09
CA THR A 130 -18.31 -2.17 -0.26
C THR A 130 -16.85 -1.72 -0.36
N VAL A 131 -16.61 -0.60 -1.04
CA VAL A 131 -15.32 0.09 -0.99
C VAL A 131 -15.24 0.89 0.31
N HIS A 132 -14.12 0.76 1.03
CA HIS A 132 -13.88 1.43 2.31
C HIS A 132 -12.78 2.47 2.15
N GLU A 133 -13.13 3.75 2.32
CA GLU A 133 -12.20 4.87 2.14
C GLU A 133 -12.18 5.79 3.36
N ILE A 134 -11.03 6.41 3.60
CA ILE A 134 -10.83 7.46 4.59
C ILE A 134 -10.28 8.69 3.88
N SER A 135 -10.94 9.83 4.07
CA SER A 135 -10.49 11.12 3.55
C SER A 135 -9.89 11.95 4.68
N PHE A 136 -8.72 12.51 4.42
CA PHE A 136 -8.02 13.40 5.35
C PHE A 136 -8.16 14.85 4.90
N GLY A 137 -8.13 15.80 5.86
CA GLY A 137 -8.15 17.23 5.56
C GLY A 137 -6.96 17.70 4.70
N SER A 138 -5.90 16.89 4.61
CA SER A 138 -4.76 17.10 3.72
C SER A 138 -5.08 16.88 2.24
N GLY A 139 -6.23 16.28 1.87
CA GLY A 139 -6.56 15.91 0.49
C GLY A 139 -6.06 14.51 0.09
N ILE A 140 -5.61 13.70 1.05
CA ILE A 140 -5.34 12.28 0.86
C ILE A 140 -6.64 11.49 0.98
N THR A 141 -6.87 10.57 0.05
CA THR A 141 -7.87 9.50 0.17
C THR A 141 -7.14 8.17 0.36
N LEU A 142 -7.46 7.47 1.44
CA LEU A 142 -6.89 6.18 1.80
C LEU A 142 -7.93 5.08 1.65
N ASN A 143 -7.73 4.18 0.72
CA ASN A 143 -8.49 2.94 0.62
C ASN A 143 -7.99 1.96 1.68
N ILE A 144 -8.91 1.51 2.52
CA ILE A 144 -8.66 0.57 3.63
C ILE A 144 -9.42 -0.75 3.42
N THR A 145 -9.89 -1.02 2.20
CA THR A 145 -10.77 -2.16 1.92
C THR A 145 -10.13 -3.47 2.33
N GLN A 146 -8.84 -3.70 2.05
CA GLN A 146 -8.17 -4.91 2.52
C GLN A 146 -8.10 -4.99 4.05
N VAL A 147 -7.83 -3.88 4.74
CA VAL A 147 -7.82 -3.83 6.20
C VAL A 147 -9.20 -4.15 6.79
N VAL A 148 -10.28 -3.81 6.08
CA VAL A 148 -11.67 -4.01 6.54
C VAL A 148 -12.27 -5.34 6.06
N THR A 149 -11.72 -5.98 5.05
CA THR A 149 -12.34 -7.18 4.46
C THR A 149 -11.45 -8.42 4.52
N GLY A 150 -10.15 -8.25 4.69
CA GLY A 150 -9.16 -9.32 4.56
C GLY A 150 -9.05 -9.88 3.13
N CYS A 151 -9.70 -9.27 2.14
CA CYS A 151 -9.78 -9.81 0.78
C CYS A 151 -8.45 -9.64 0.01
N GLU A 152 -8.08 -10.68 -0.73
CA GLU A 152 -6.92 -10.67 -1.63
C GLU A 152 -7.15 -9.78 -2.87
N CYS A 153 -8.38 -9.72 -3.41
CA CYS A 153 -8.75 -8.74 -4.45
C CYS A 153 -9.34 -7.50 -3.80
N ILE A 154 -8.82 -6.33 -4.16
CA ILE A 154 -9.40 -5.05 -3.78
C ILE A 154 -10.20 -4.51 -4.96
N GLU A 155 -11.51 -4.39 -4.76
CA GLU A 155 -12.39 -3.78 -5.73
C GLU A 155 -12.34 -2.25 -5.66
N MET A 156 -12.21 -1.61 -6.83
CA MET A 156 -12.08 -0.17 -6.95
C MET A 156 -12.84 0.37 -8.18
N PRO A 157 -13.40 1.58 -8.13
CA PRO A 157 -14.14 2.18 -9.25
C PRO A 157 -13.22 2.56 -10.42
N ASP A 158 -12.03 3.08 -10.10
CA ASP A 158 -11.01 3.50 -11.06
C ASP A 158 -9.65 3.01 -10.56
N LEU A 159 -9.04 2.08 -11.30
CA LEU A 159 -7.75 1.50 -10.97
C LEU A 159 -6.60 2.43 -11.36
N GLN A 160 -6.82 3.32 -12.34
CA GLN A 160 -5.77 4.17 -12.90
C GLN A 160 -5.26 5.20 -11.90
N VAL A 161 -6.05 5.53 -10.86
CA VAL A 161 -5.64 6.44 -9.78
C VAL A 161 -4.41 5.95 -8.99
N LEU A 162 -4.11 4.65 -9.06
CA LEU A 162 -2.94 4.07 -8.39
C LEU A 162 -1.64 4.25 -9.19
N PHE A 163 -1.71 4.71 -10.44
CA PHE A 163 -0.59 4.69 -11.37
C PHE A 163 -0.33 6.06 -11.99
N GLU A 164 0.95 6.39 -12.18
CA GLU A 164 1.35 7.53 -12.99
C GLU A 164 1.05 7.29 -14.47
N LYS A 165 0.46 8.29 -15.14
CA LYS A 165 -0.02 8.16 -16.51
C LYS A 165 1.09 8.02 -17.55
N GLU A 166 2.22 8.69 -17.37
CA GLU A 166 3.26 8.79 -18.40
C GLU A 166 4.10 7.51 -18.51
N ASN A 167 4.43 6.87 -17.39
CA ASN A 167 5.37 5.73 -17.36
C ASN A 167 4.78 4.46 -16.73
N VAL A 168 3.46 4.42 -16.52
CA VAL A 168 2.73 3.35 -15.81
C VAL A 168 3.53 2.78 -14.65
N GLN A 169 3.58 3.58 -13.59
CA GLN A 169 4.30 3.22 -12.38
C GLN A 169 3.47 3.54 -11.17
N THR A 170 3.64 2.75 -10.12
CA THR A 170 3.14 3.06 -8.79
C THR A 170 4.31 3.00 -7.83
N ALA A 171 4.09 3.32 -6.56
CA ALA A 171 5.10 3.17 -5.55
C ALA A 171 4.51 2.58 -4.29
N TYR A 172 5.32 1.83 -3.54
CA TYR A 172 4.93 1.35 -2.23
C TYR A 172 5.92 1.78 -1.15
N CYS A 173 5.40 1.94 0.06
CA CYS A 173 6.14 2.34 1.25
C CYS A 173 5.79 1.34 2.36
N PRO A 174 6.65 0.33 2.63
CA PRO A 174 6.42 -0.60 3.73
C PRO A 174 6.69 0.11 5.06
N TRP A 175 5.97 -0.24 6.12
CA TRP A 175 6.20 0.34 7.44
C TRP A 175 7.58 -0.05 7.98
N ILE A 176 7.93 -1.34 7.89
CA ILE A 176 9.20 -1.94 8.32
C ILE A 176 9.80 -2.77 7.16
N GLY A 177 11.11 -2.82 6.94
CA GLY A 177 11.72 -3.66 5.87
C GLY A 177 13.24 -3.54 5.72
N PRO A 178 13.95 -4.47 5.07
CA PRO A 178 15.42 -4.38 4.92
C PRO A 178 15.87 -3.30 3.92
N GLU A 179 14.99 -2.83 3.04
CA GLU A 179 15.23 -1.70 2.11
C GLU A 179 14.68 -0.38 2.69
N ARG A 180 14.89 -0.17 4.00
CA ARG A 180 14.01 0.58 4.92
C ARG A 180 13.93 2.10 4.73
N ASP A 181 14.47 2.66 3.67
CA ASP A 181 14.59 4.12 3.54
C ASP A 181 14.06 4.63 2.20
N SER A 182 13.51 3.77 1.35
CA SER A 182 12.94 4.23 0.09
C SER A 182 11.53 3.74 -0.13
N ILE A 183 10.69 4.68 -0.49
CA ILE A 183 9.53 4.42 -1.33
C ILE A 183 10.05 3.71 -2.57
N THR A 184 9.58 2.48 -2.80
CA THR A 184 10.00 1.65 -3.91
C THR A 184 9.04 1.82 -5.07
N THR A 185 9.58 2.18 -6.23
CA THR A 185 8.79 2.29 -7.46
C THR A 185 8.55 0.91 -8.04
N VAL A 186 7.29 0.60 -8.34
CA VAL A 186 6.89 -0.56 -9.14
C VAL A 186 6.68 -0.08 -10.56
N LYS A 187 7.46 -0.63 -11.49
CA LYS A 187 7.41 -0.28 -12.90
C LYS A 187 6.39 -1.16 -13.63
N GLY A 188 5.97 -0.74 -14.83
CA GLY A 188 5.08 -1.50 -15.70
C GLY A 188 5.46 -2.98 -15.88
N CYS A 189 6.76 -3.31 -15.92
CA CYS A 189 7.24 -4.70 -16.02
C CYS A 189 6.89 -5.61 -14.83
N ASP A 190 6.60 -5.02 -13.67
CA ASP A 190 6.22 -5.71 -12.43
C ASP A 190 4.71 -5.59 -12.15
N ILE A 191 3.96 -5.01 -13.10
CA ILE A 191 2.51 -4.87 -13.09
C ILE A 191 1.94 -5.78 -14.18
N VAL A 192 1.00 -6.63 -13.81
CA VAL A 192 0.35 -7.57 -14.72
C VAL A 192 -1.13 -7.24 -14.81
N GLY A 193 -1.57 -6.83 -16.00
CA GLY A 193 -2.94 -6.48 -16.34
C GLY A 193 -3.62 -7.56 -17.17
N LYS A 194 -4.68 -7.19 -17.89
CA LYS A 194 -5.52 -8.13 -18.65
C LYS A 194 -4.70 -8.96 -19.65
N GLU A 195 -3.92 -8.31 -20.51
CA GLU A 195 -3.17 -8.96 -21.61
C GLU A 195 -1.71 -9.25 -21.23
N GLY A 196 -1.40 -9.19 -19.93
CA GLY A 196 -0.09 -9.46 -19.37
C GLY A 196 0.61 -8.20 -18.88
N VAL A 197 1.92 -8.10 -19.12
CA VAL A 197 2.73 -6.98 -18.61
C VAL A 197 2.15 -5.64 -19.10
N VAL A 198 2.05 -4.67 -18.19
CA VAL A 198 1.41 -3.39 -18.48
C VAL A 198 2.42 -2.37 -18.96
N GLU A 199 2.36 -2.01 -20.24
CA GLU A 199 3.14 -0.91 -20.83
C GLU A 199 2.34 0.41 -20.92
N ASN A 200 1.00 0.34 -20.86
CA ASN A 200 0.10 1.49 -20.95
C ASN A 200 -1.10 1.31 -19.98
N LEU A 201 -1.68 2.42 -19.51
CA LEU A 201 -2.80 2.39 -18.54
C LEU A 201 -4.05 1.68 -19.07
N GLY A 202 -4.23 1.59 -20.39
CA GLY A 202 -5.37 0.90 -21.00
C GLY A 202 -5.43 -0.58 -20.63
N ASN A 203 -4.28 -1.19 -20.35
CA ASN A 203 -4.17 -2.62 -20.02
C ASN A 203 -4.38 -2.93 -18.54
N ILE A 204 -4.52 -1.90 -17.69
CA ILE A 204 -4.81 -2.02 -16.24
C ILE A 204 -6.28 -2.34 -16.02
N ASN A 205 -7.15 -1.88 -16.91
CA ASN A 205 -8.57 -2.15 -16.81
C ASN A 205 -8.92 -3.45 -17.56
N PRO A 206 -9.76 -4.30 -16.97
CA PRO A 206 -10.49 -4.05 -15.74
C PRO A 206 -9.81 -4.66 -14.49
N ILE A 207 -8.68 -5.34 -14.66
CA ILE A 207 -7.95 -5.99 -13.57
C ILE A 207 -6.45 -5.78 -13.74
N CYS A 208 -5.78 -5.56 -12.62
CA CYS A 208 -4.34 -5.60 -12.57
C CYS A 208 -3.86 -6.24 -11.28
N SER A 209 -2.57 -6.56 -11.26
CA SER A 209 -1.90 -7.08 -10.09
C SER A 209 -0.52 -6.48 -10.00
N VAL A 210 -0.13 -6.13 -8.79
CA VAL A 210 1.11 -5.42 -8.48
C VAL A 210 1.99 -6.35 -7.65
N SER A 211 3.20 -6.62 -8.14
CA SER A 211 4.16 -7.44 -7.41
C SER A 211 4.91 -6.58 -6.39
N LEU A 212 4.70 -6.85 -5.11
CA LEU A 212 5.35 -6.16 -4.01
C LEU A 212 6.48 -7.03 -3.47
N SER A 213 7.70 -6.52 -3.59
CA SER A 213 8.90 -7.20 -3.08
C SER A 213 9.29 -6.57 -1.76
N TYR A 214 8.61 -6.94 -0.67
CA TYR A 214 9.04 -6.53 0.67
C TYR A 214 9.28 -7.77 1.54
N LEU A 215 10.45 -7.78 2.19
CA LEU A 215 11.04 -8.91 2.93
C LEU A 215 11.58 -10.02 2.01
N LYS A 216 12.82 -10.46 2.27
CA LYS A 216 13.66 -11.32 1.41
C LYS A 216 13.11 -12.72 1.09
N GLN A 217 11.85 -13.04 1.40
CA GLN A 217 11.35 -14.42 1.40
C GLN A 217 10.08 -14.69 0.59
N GLN A 218 9.37 -13.70 0.07
CA GLN A 218 8.28 -13.91 -0.90
C GLN A 218 7.88 -12.58 -1.58
N SER A 219 7.70 -12.59 -2.90
CA SER A 219 6.99 -11.51 -3.58
C SER A 219 5.50 -11.68 -3.34
N VAL A 220 4.87 -10.72 -2.68
CA VAL A 220 3.41 -10.71 -2.49
C VAL A 220 2.77 -10.04 -3.71
N GLN A 221 1.72 -10.66 -4.26
CA GLN A 221 0.99 -10.09 -5.39
C GLN A 221 -0.34 -9.53 -4.90
N GLN A 222 -0.50 -8.21 -4.96
CA GLN A 222 -1.78 -7.57 -4.65
C GLN A 222 -2.62 -7.46 -5.92
N ILE A 223 -3.88 -7.87 -5.87
CA ILE A 223 -4.81 -7.84 -7.00
C ILE A 223 -5.79 -6.67 -6.84
N PHE A 224 -6.03 -5.94 -7.92
CA PHE A 224 -7.00 -4.86 -8.01
C PHE A 224 -7.97 -5.12 -9.14
N CYS A 225 -9.27 -5.03 -8.85
CA CYS A 225 -10.35 -5.34 -9.79
C CYS A 225 -11.31 -4.14 -9.87
N GLN A 226 -11.83 -3.86 -11.07
CA GLN A 226 -12.91 -2.88 -11.23
C GLN A 226 -14.19 -3.41 -10.60
N VAL A 227 -14.94 -2.55 -9.92
CA VAL A 227 -16.21 -2.92 -9.29
C VAL A 227 -17.16 -3.55 -10.33
N GLY A 228 -17.79 -4.67 -9.96
CA GLY A 228 -18.83 -5.31 -10.77
C GLY A 228 -18.33 -6.11 -11.98
N LEU A 229 -17.07 -6.56 -11.93
CA LEU A 229 -16.51 -7.40 -12.99
C LEU A 229 -16.97 -8.87 -12.97
N PRO A 230 -16.99 -9.54 -14.13
CA PRO A 230 -17.21 -10.98 -14.20
C PRO A 230 -16.02 -11.75 -13.63
N ASN A 231 -16.24 -13.05 -13.35
CA ASN A 231 -15.21 -13.96 -12.87
C ASN A 231 -13.97 -13.94 -13.80
N LEU A 232 -12.85 -13.51 -13.24
CA LEU A 232 -11.54 -13.47 -13.90
C LEU A 232 -10.69 -14.62 -13.40
N SER A 233 -9.81 -15.13 -14.28
CA SER A 233 -8.85 -16.17 -13.93
C SER A 233 -7.43 -15.75 -14.25
N PRO A 234 -6.48 -16.03 -13.34
CA PRO A 234 -5.06 -15.82 -13.60
C PRO A 234 -4.58 -16.77 -14.69
N ILE A 235 -3.69 -16.26 -15.54
CA ILE A 235 -2.92 -17.04 -16.52
C ILE A 235 -1.54 -17.25 -15.91
N TYR A 236 -1.14 -18.49 -15.69
CA TYR A 236 0.18 -18.83 -15.15
C TYR A 236 1.15 -19.24 -16.26
N LYS A 237 2.45 -19.12 -15.96
CA LYS A 237 3.50 -19.64 -16.84
C LYS A 237 3.59 -21.16 -16.67
N ASP A 238 3.85 -21.88 -17.78
CA ASP A 238 4.33 -23.28 -17.78
C ASP A 238 3.52 -24.28 -16.92
N GLY A 239 2.20 -24.11 -16.79
CA GLY A 239 1.34 -25.01 -16.02
C GLY A 239 1.47 -24.89 -14.50
N GLU A 240 2.15 -23.86 -14.01
CA GLU A 240 2.15 -23.52 -12.58
C GLU A 240 0.75 -23.07 -12.11
N GLU A 241 0.47 -23.21 -10.82
CA GLU A 241 -0.80 -22.80 -10.21
C GLU A 241 -0.56 -22.01 -8.91
N TYR A 242 -1.59 -21.31 -8.43
CA TYR A 242 -1.56 -20.65 -7.13
C TYR A 242 -1.19 -21.61 -6.00
N PRO A 243 -0.42 -21.19 -4.97
CA PRO A 243 0.19 -19.88 -4.77
C PRO A 243 1.61 -19.75 -5.37
N LYS A 244 2.09 -20.75 -6.11
CA LYS A 244 3.49 -20.83 -6.56
C LYS A 244 3.71 -20.19 -7.93
N GLY A 245 2.69 -20.19 -8.78
CA GLY A 245 2.78 -19.69 -10.14
C GLY A 245 2.79 -18.17 -10.21
N LYS A 246 3.74 -17.60 -10.97
CA LYS A 246 3.74 -16.16 -11.26
C LYS A 246 2.68 -15.85 -12.32
N VAL A 247 1.67 -15.06 -11.95
CA VAL A 247 0.62 -14.61 -12.89
C VAL A 247 1.27 -13.82 -14.04
N GLN A 248 0.93 -14.21 -15.26
CA GLN A 248 1.39 -13.62 -16.52
C GLN A 248 0.33 -12.77 -17.21
N GLY A 249 -0.93 -12.84 -16.77
CA GLY A 249 -2.07 -12.10 -17.32
C GLY A 249 -3.39 -12.56 -16.70
N TRP A 250 -4.49 -11.97 -17.13
CA TRP A 250 -5.84 -12.28 -16.62
C TRP A 250 -6.82 -12.50 -17.77
N ARG A 251 -7.58 -13.60 -17.73
CA ARG A 251 -8.63 -13.89 -18.71
C ARG A 251 -10.02 -13.80 -18.09
N THR A 252 -10.99 -13.27 -18.84
CA THR A 252 -12.41 -13.33 -18.50
C THR A 252 -12.98 -14.68 -18.90
N TYR A 253 -13.84 -15.27 -18.05
CA TYR A 253 -14.76 -16.30 -18.51
C TYR A 253 -15.92 -15.65 -19.28
N LEU A 254 -16.28 -16.26 -20.41
CA LEU A 254 -17.51 -15.95 -21.15
C LEU A 254 -18.64 -16.87 -20.68
#